data_AF-A0AAJ4AXW2-F1
#
_entry.id   AF-A0AAJ4AXW2-F1
#
_cell.length_a   1.000
_cell.length_b   1.000
_cell.length_c   1.000
_cell.angle_alpha   90.00
_cell.angle_beta   90.00
_cell.angle_gamma   90.00
#
_symmetry.space_group_name_H-M   'P 1'
#
loop_
_entity.id
_entity.type
_entity.pdbx_description
1 polymer ?
#
loop_
_entity_poly.entity_id
_entity_poly.type
_entity_poly.pdbx_seq_one_letter_code
_entity_poly.pdbx_strand_id
1 'polypeptide(L)'
;MLRYGLFIFLMAFSSLSLAKIIEIHDTDSFVYHLKHAHSGDQLQLKPGLYQGQFEISNTVSIFSLDKVIIDALGKGSAFTISSPDVTITGLTIQNWGADHYESDAGILGLKGADRLHISNNTLIGDGFGIYARNVNEIQITSNVIKGNPELFILDRGDGIHLRHVNSASINDNVISQVRDGIYLESTESSKIFGNRFFDQQYGIHYMYSKFDEAANNQSYRVDGGYALMNSEQIHLHHNKVWAALDFGILLNMTKNSLVESNKVEQIINPAEEVLPGKEGKGIFIYGARDNTVRGNRFSHSDIGFYMAMGGEGNQVYENLFIDNFSQVKYVGNKRLEWSKDGKGNYWSGYLGWDHNLDGIGNTPYRPNDNIDKLFWLYPEASFLMDSPIVAVLRWADKQFELGDESGIIDSYPLLQ
;
A
#
# COMPACT_ATOMS: atom_id res chain seq x y z
N MET A 1 1.81 51.43 -63.49
CA MET A 1 1.46 51.87 -62.13
C MET A 1 0.56 50.81 -61.52
N LEU A 2 0.95 50.31 -60.34
CA LEU A 2 0.61 48.99 -59.80
C LEU A 2 -0.86 48.85 -59.35
N ARG A 3 -1.38 47.64 -59.51
CA ARG A 3 -2.70 47.12 -59.12
C ARG A 3 -2.65 46.48 -57.73
N TYR A 4 -3.74 46.69 -56.97
CA TYR A 4 -4.45 45.82 -55.99
C TYR A 4 -3.69 44.98 -54.94
N GLY A 5 -4.20 45.05 -53.71
CA GLY A 5 -4.01 43.99 -52.70
C GLY A 5 -4.33 44.44 -51.28
N LEU A 6 -5.61 44.63 -50.96
CA LEU A 6 -6.10 44.90 -49.60
C LEU A 6 -6.00 43.60 -48.77
N PHE A 7 -5.04 43.52 -47.86
CA PHE A 7 -4.92 42.43 -46.89
C PHE A 7 -5.89 42.69 -45.73
N ILE A 8 -7.02 41.97 -45.70
CA ILE A 8 -7.91 41.91 -44.54
C ILE A 8 -7.27 40.96 -43.53
N PHE A 9 -6.77 41.53 -42.44
CA PHE A 9 -6.24 40.80 -41.30
C PHE A 9 -7.42 40.22 -40.51
N LEU A 10 -7.68 38.92 -40.63
CA LEU A 10 -8.56 38.18 -39.71
C LEU A 10 -7.86 38.15 -38.34
N MET A 11 -8.21 39.08 -37.44
CA MET A 11 -8.05 38.85 -36.01
C MET A 11 -9.08 37.79 -35.62
N ALA A 12 -8.64 36.54 -35.54
CA ALA A 12 -9.34 35.53 -34.76
C ALA A 12 -9.36 36.04 -33.31
N PHE A 13 -10.51 36.54 -32.87
CA PHE A 13 -10.80 36.71 -31.46
C PHE A 13 -10.77 35.31 -30.82
N SER A 14 -9.60 34.89 -30.33
CA SER A 14 -9.56 33.93 -29.25
C SER A 14 -10.21 34.64 -28.06
N SER A 15 -11.49 34.37 -27.83
CA SER A 15 -12.10 34.68 -26.54
C SER A 15 -11.28 33.93 -25.50
N LEU A 16 -10.42 34.66 -24.81
CA LEU A 16 -9.85 34.26 -23.53
C LEU A 16 -11.06 34.00 -22.63
N SER A 17 -11.49 32.73 -22.58
CA SER A 17 -12.45 32.24 -21.61
C SER A 17 -11.79 32.40 -20.25
N LEU A 18 -12.00 33.54 -19.61
CA LEU A 18 -11.59 33.76 -18.23
C LEU A 18 -12.43 32.82 -17.38
N ALA A 19 -11.77 31.84 -16.75
CA ALA A 19 -12.37 30.99 -15.73
C ALA A 19 -13.10 31.88 -14.71
N LYS A 20 -14.42 31.72 -14.59
CA LYS A 20 -15.22 32.51 -13.66
C LYS A 20 -15.39 31.74 -12.36
N ILE A 21 -15.27 32.45 -11.23
CA ILE A 21 -15.72 31.93 -9.93
C ILE A 21 -17.23 32.18 -9.82
N ILE A 22 -17.98 31.11 -9.64
CA ILE A 22 -19.43 31.09 -9.50
C ILE A 22 -19.74 30.65 -8.07
N GLU A 23 -20.41 31.52 -7.31
CA GLU A 23 -20.86 31.18 -5.96
C GLU A 23 -22.14 30.35 -6.02
N ILE A 24 -22.15 29.22 -5.31
CA ILE A 24 -23.25 28.27 -5.28
C ILE A 24 -23.81 28.25 -3.85
N HIS A 25 -25.11 28.48 -3.69
CA HIS A 25 -25.73 28.65 -2.36
C HIS A 25 -26.65 27.49 -1.95
N ASP A 26 -27.08 26.66 -2.90
CA ASP A 26 -28.03 25.58 -2.66
C ASP A 26 -27.88 24.45 -3.69
N THR A 27 -28.60 23.35 -3.48
CA THR A 27 -28.54 22.16 -4.36
C THR A 27 -29.02 22.49 -5.77
N ASP A 28 -30.10 23.25 -5.92
CA ASP A 28 -30.70 23.54 -7.22
C ASP A 28 -29.77 24.39 -8.10
N SER A 29 -29.14 25.42 -7.51
CA SER A 29 -28.10 26.22 -8.17
C SER A 29 -26.88 25.39 -8.51
N PHE A 30 -26.48 24.44 -7.64
CA PHE A 30 -25.36 23.56 -7.93
C PHE A 30 -25.63 22.70 -9.17
N VAL A 31 -26.78 22.01 -9.19
CA VAL A 31 -27.22 21.18 -10.33
C VAL A 31 -27.36 22.00 -11.61
N TYR A 32 -27.89 23.23 -11.49
CA TYR A 32 -27.98 24.14 -12.63
C TYR A 32 -26.60 24.46 -13.20
N HIS A 33 -25.65 24.83 -12.35
CA HIS A 33 -24.31 25.23 -12.80
C HIS A 33 -23.47 24.05 -13.29
N LEU A 34 -23.61 22.85 -12.75
CA LEU A 34 -22.95 21.65 -13.31
C LEU A 34 -23.31 21.42 -14.78
N LYS A 35 -24.55 21.73 -15.18
CA LYS A 35 -25.03 21.58 -16.56
C LYS A 35 -24.65 22.73 -17.50
N HIS A 36 -24.41 23.93 -16.97
CA HIS A 36 -24.27 25.15 -17.77
C HIS A 36 -22.92 25.86 -17.63
N ALA A 37 -22.05 25.42 -16.70
CA ALA A 37 -20.72 25.96 -16.54
C ALA A 37 -19.88 25.74 -17.80
N HIS A 38 -19.04 26.72 -18.13
CA HIS A 38 -18.06 26.59 -19.19
C HIS A 38 -16.83 25.84 -18.68
N SER A 39 -16.12 25.16 -19.59
CA SER A 39 -14.87 24.50 -19.25
C SER A 39 -13.88 25.48 -18.62
N GLY A 40 -13.36 25.13 -17.44
CA GLY A 40 -12.46 25.95 -16.64
C GLY A 40 -13.14 26.77 -15.55
N ASP A 41 -14.48 26.84 -15.50
CA ASP A 41 -15.18 27.55 -14.43
C ASP A 41 -14.94 26.91 -13.06
N GLN A 42 -15.02 27.75 -12.02
CA GLN A 42 -14.84 27.34 -10.63
C GLN A 42 -16.14 27.53 -9.87
N LEU A 43 -16.69 26.45 -9.33
CA LEU A 43 -17.92 26.41 -8.54
C LEU A 43 -17.54 26.45 -7.06
N GLN A 44 -17.66 27.63 -6.45
CA GLN A 44 -17.41 27.82 -5.02
C GLN A 44 -18.70 27.55 -4.23
N LEU A 45 -18.75 26.43 -3.53
CA LEU A 45 -19.86 26.07 -2.66
C LEU A 45 -19.80 26.89 -1.37
N LYS A 46 -20.87 27.61 -1.06
CA LYS A 46 -21.05 28.32 0.21
C LYS A 46 -21.51 27.35 1.31
N PRO A 47 -21.29 27.68 2.61
CA PRO A 47 -21.65 26.79 3.71
C PRO A 47 -23.09 26.29 3.59
N GLY A 48 -23.28 24.97 3.66
CA GLY A 48 -24.59 24.38 3.46
C GLY A 48 -24.57 22.87 3.29
N LEU A 49 -25.77 22.32 3.18
CA LEU A 49 -26.03 20.93 2.86
C LEU A 49 -26.52 20.85 1.41
N TYR A 50 -25.84 20.03 0.61
CA TYR A 50 -26.17 19.75 -0.78
C TYR A 50 -26.53 18.28 -0.92
N GLN A 51 -27.78 18.00 -1.26
CA GLN A 51 -28.32 16.64 -1.24
C GLN A 51 -28.50 16.08 -2.65
N GLY A 52 -28.02 14.87 -2.88
CA GLY A 52 -28.18 14.16 -4.15
C GLY A 52 -26.87 13.64 -4.72
N GLN A 53 -26.96 13.13 -5.95
CA GLN A 53 -25.84 12.63 -6.73
C GLN A 53 -25.54 13.61 -7.86
N PHE A 54 -24.26 13.87 -8.11
CA PHE A 54 -23.81 14.92 -9.01
C PHE A 54 -22.95 14.36 -10.13
N GLU A 55 -23.45 14.46 -11.37
CA GLU A 55 -22.70 14.11 -12.57
C GLU A 55 -21.88 15.31 -13.06
N ILE A 56 -20.59 15.08 -13.33
CA ILE A 56 -19.64 16.09 -13.78
C ILE A 56 -19.08 15.68 -15.15
N SER A 57 -19.67 16.26 -16.19
CA SER A 57 -19.28 16.04 -17.59
C SER A 57 -18.48 17.20 -18.20
N ASN A 58 -18.31 18.29 -17.46
CA ASN A 58 -17.53 19.47 -17.87
C ASN A 58 -16.27 19.60 -17.02
N THR A 59 -15.19 20.13 -17.59
CA THR A 59 -13.97 20.49 -16.85
C THR A 59 -14.28 21.66 -15.93
N VAL A 60 -14.41 21.41 -14.62
CA VAL A 60 -14.72 22.43 -13.62
C VAL A 60 -13.94 22.18 -12.33
N SER A 61 -13.71 23.23 -11.55
CA SER A 61 -13.21 23.11 -10.18
C SER A 61 -14.35 23.31 -9.19
N ILE A 62 -14.58 22.35 -8.31
CA ILE A 62 -15.62 22.40 -7.28
C ILE A 62 -14.91 22.45 -5.94
N PHE A 63 -15.11 23.53 -5.20
CA PHE A 63 -14.39 23.74 -3.95
C PHE A 63 -15.18 24.52 -2.91
N SER A 64 -14.74 24.43 -1.66
CA SER A 64 -15.17 25.35 -0.60
C SER A 64 -14.00 25.80 0.26
N LEU A 65 -14.16 26.99 0.87
CA LEU A 65 -13.28 27.51 1.92
C LEU A 65 -13.91 27.34 3.31
N ASP A 66 -15.16 26.90 3.36
CA ASP A 66 -15.97 26.76 4.56
C ASP A 66 -16.48 25.31 4.67
N LYS A 67 -17.20 25.02 5.76
CA LYS A 67 -17.81 23.70 5.95
C LYS A 67 -19.00 23.50 5.00
N VAL A 68 -18.81 22.70 3.97
CA VAL A 68 -19.84 22.23 3.03
C VAL A 68 -20.02 20.72 3.15
N ILE A 69 -21.29 20.27 3.17
CA ILE A 69 -21.66 18.87 3.21
C ILE A 69 -22.35 18.49 1.90
N ILE A 70 -21.81 17.48 1.22
CA ILE A 70 -22.42 16.75 0.10
C ILE A 70 -22.98 15.45 0.66
N ASP A 71 -24.29 15.24 0.57
CA ASP A 71 -24.98 14.06 1.10
C ASP A 71 -25.68 13.30 -0.04
N ALA A 72 -25.20 12.09 -0.34
CA ALA A 72 -25.72 11.27 -1.42
C ALA A 72 -26.92 10.39 -1.02
N LEU A 73 -27.55 10.64 0.13
CA LEU A 73 -28.83 10.06 0.53
C LEU A 73 -28.86 8.52 0.57
N GLY A 74 -27.70 7.89 0.79
CA GLY A 74 -27.51 6.44 0.83
C GLY A 74 -27.65 5.75 -0.53
N LYS A 75 -27.48 6.49 -1.64
CA LYS A 75 -27.72 5.97 -2.99
C LYS A 75 -26.64 6.40 -3.97
N GLY A 76 -26.18 5.46 -4.79
CA GLY A 76 -25.28 5.76 -5.89
C GLY A 76 -23.96 6.35 -5.42
N SER A 77 -23.22 6.93 -6.37
CA SER A 77 -22.04 7.73 -6.07
C SER A 77 -22.40 9.19 -5.81
N ALA A 78 -21.70 9.87 -4.89
CA ALA A 78 -21.97 11.30 -4.62
C ALA A 78 -21.51 12.19 -5.79
N PHE A 79 -20.32 11.92 -6.32
CA PHE A 79 -19.82 12.51 -7.56
C PHE A 79 -19.50 11.44 -8.60
N THR A 80 -19.98 11.62 -9.82
CA THR A 80 -19.61 10.79 -10.99
C THR A 80 -18.95 11.67 -12.04
N ILE A 81 -17.67 11.46 -12.30
CA ILE A 81 -16.83 12.33 -13.12
C ILE A 81 -16.44 11.62 -14.41
N SER A 82 -16.67 12.28 -15.55
CA SER A 82 -16.35 11.76 -16.89
C SER A 82 -15.63 12.79 -17.77
N SER A 83 -15.13 13.87 -17.17
CA SER A 83 -14.45 14.98 -17.84
C SER A 83 -13.05 15.18 -17.27
N PRO A 84 -12.06 15.57 -18.10
CA PRO A 84 -10.69 15.74 -17.63
C PRO A 84 -10.53 17.04 -16.84
N ASP A 85 -9.42 17.13 -16.10
CA ASP A 85 -8.98 18.33 -15.38
C ASP A 85 -10.01 18.86 -14.36
N VAL A 86 -10.88 17.97 -13.86
CA VAL A 86 -11.84 18.28 -12.80
C VAL A 86 -11.10 18.34 -11.46
N THR A 87 -11.48 19.29 -10.62
CA THR A 87 -10.97 19.43 -9.25
C THR A 87 -12.11 19.32 -8.24
N ILE A 88 -11.94 18.51 -7.20
CA ILE A 88 -12.86 18.40 -6.05
C ILE A 88 -12.07 18.67 -4.77
N THR A 89 -12.37 19.78 -4.08
CA THR A 89 -11.53 20.23 -2.95
C THR A 89 -12.31 20.77 -1.75
N GLY A 90 -11.90 20.38 -0.55
CA GLY A 90 -12.37 21.02 0.69
C GLY A 90 -13.81 20.68 1.09
N LEU A 91 -14.34 19.54 0.65
CA LEU A 91 -15.73 19.15 0.90
C LEU A 91 -15.83 18.06 1.98
N THR A 92 -16.92 18.04 2.74
CA THR A 92 -17.37 16.86 3.47
C THR A 92 -18.33 16.09 2.57
N ILE A 93 -17.99 14.87 2.17
CA ILE A 93 -18.80 14.01 1.31
C ILE A 93 -19.23 12.82 2.15
N GLN A 94 -20.53 12.53 2.18
CA GLN A 94 -21.06 11.49 3.06
C GLN A 94 -22.23 10.73 2.45
N ASN A 95 -22.53 9.58 3.05
CA ASN A 95 -23.78 8.85 2.85
C ASN A 95 -24.03 8.53 1.36
N TRP A 96 -23.00 8.07 0.64
CA TRP A 96 -23.17 7.44 -0.67
C TRP A 96 -23.63 5.99 -0.51
N GLY A 97 -24.00 5.33 -1.60
CA GLY A 97 -24.41 3.93 -1.60
C GLY A 97 -23.28 2.96 -1.24
N ALA A 98 -23.61 1.68 -1.15
CA ALA A 98 -22.67 0.63 -0.77
C ALA A 98 -22.64 -0.55 -1.78
N ASP A 99 -23.23 -0.37 -2.96
CA ASP A 99 -23.27 -1.43 -3.96
C ASP A 99 -21.89 -1.56 -4.65
N HIS A 100 -21.15 -2.60 -4.29
CA HIS A 100 -19.86 -2.92 -4.90
C HIS A 100 -19.95 -3.25 -6.39
N TYR A 101 -21.07 -3.82 -6.86
CA TYR A 101 -21.26 -4.16 -8.26
C TYR A 101 -21.46 -2.91 -9.12
N GLU A 102 -22.26 -1.95 -8.62
CA GLU A 102 -22.44 -0.64 -9.25
C GLU A 102 -21.27 0.32 -9.02
N SER A 103 -20.31 -0.06 -8.16
CA SER A 103 -19.13 0.73 -7.78
C SER A 103 -19.50 2.05 -7.08
N ASP A 104 -20.48 1.99 -6.18
CA ASP A 104 -20.90 3.16 -5.41
C ASP A 104 -19.74 3.77 -4.62
N ALA A 105 -19.50 5.07 -4.83
CA ALA A 105 -18.38 5.77 -4.23
C ALA A 105 -18.70 7.20 -3.78
N GLY A 106 -17.92 7.72 -2.82
CA GLY A 106 -17.94 9.16 -2.52
C GLY A 106 -17.53 9.99 -3.75
N ILE A 107 -16.47 9.56 -4.45
CA ILE A 107 -16.07 10.15 -5.73
C ILE A 107 -15.75 9.02 -6.71
N LEU A 108 -16.47 8.96 -7.83
CA LEU A 108 -16.29 8.00 -8.90
C LEU A 108 -15.72 8.66 -10.17
N GLY A 109 -14.48 8.34 -10.51
CA GLY A 109 -13.83 8.71 -11.78
C GLY A 109 -14.02 7.64 -12.85
N LEU A 110 -14.65 8.00 -13.96
CA LEU A 110 -14.84 7.13 -15.12
C LEU A 110 -13.88 7.48 -16.25
N LYS A 111 -13.89 6.66 -17.31
CA LYS A 111 -13.15 6.94 -18.54
C LYS A 111 -13.42 8.37 -19.01
N GLY A 112 -12.35 9.13 -19.25
CA GLY A 112 -12.39 10.55 -19.60
C GLY A 112 -12.04 11.48 -18.45
N ALA A 113 -12.05 11.01 -17.21
CA ALA A 113 -11.68 11.79 -16.02
C ALA A 113 -10.16 11.92 -15.79
N ASP A 114 -9.37 12.05 -16.86
CA ASP A 114 -7.92 12.19 -16.78
C ASP A 114 -7.52 13.47 -16.04
N ARG A 115 -6.39 13.44 -15.32
CA ARG A 115 -5.87 14.56 -14.51
C ARG A 115 -6.86 15.09 -13.47
N LEU A 116 -7.72 14.20 -12.95
CA LEU A 116 -8.62 14.48 -11.84
C LEU A 116 -7.82 14.82 -10.57
N HIS A 117 -8.13 15.94 -9.93
CA HIS A 117 -7.53 16.38 -8.67
C HIS A 117 -8.54 16.30 -7.52
N ILE A 118 -8.28 15.44 -6.54
CA ILE A 118 -9.12 15.26 -5.36
C ILE A 118 -8.29 15.59 -4.13
N SER A 119 -8.62 16.69 -3.44
CA SER A 119 -7.80 17.13 -2.31
C SER A 119 -8.53 17.74 -1.14
N ASN A 120 -7.99 17.55 0.07
CA ASN A 120 -8.51 18.16 1.30
C ASN A 120 -10.01 17.86 1.57
N ASN A 121 -10.52 16.72 1.10
CA ASN A 121 -11.89 16.30 1.36
C ASN A 121 -11.96 15.38 2.58
N THR A 122 -13.12 15.38 3.24
CA THR A 122 -13.49 14.37 4.26
C THR A 122 -14.57 13.48 3.68
N LEU A 123 -14.30 12.19 3.51
CA LEU A 123 -15.21 11.20 2.94
C LEU A 123 -15.63 10.20 4.03
N ILE A 124 -16.94 10.06 4.27
CA ILE A 124 -17.51 9.16 5.29
C ILE A 124 -18.67 8.34 4.71
N GLY A 125 -18.50 7.02 4.58
CA GLY A 125 -19.53 6.16 4.00
C GLY A 125 -19.17 4.68 3.97
N ASP A 126 -20.10 3.87 3.48
CA ASP A 126 -20.03 2.41 3.54
C ASP A 126 -19.33 1.81 2.31
N GLY A 127 -19.60 2.35 1.12
CA GLY A 127 -18.97 1.95 -0.15
C GLY A 127 -17.56 2.50 -0.34
N PHE A 128 -17.10 2.57 -1.60
CA PHE A 128 -15.74 3.04 -1.90
C PHE A 128 -15.59 4.52 -1.54
N GLY A 129 -14.47 4.93 -0.95
CA GLY A 129 -14.21 6.36 -0.72
C GLY A 129 -14.02 7.09 -2.05
N ILE A 130 -12.93 6.74 -2.75
CA ILE A 130 -12.60 7.23 -4.09
C ILE A 130 -12.41 6.01 -4.98
N TYR A 131 -13.20 5.91 -6.04
CA TYR A 131 -13.05 4.88 -7.07
C TYR A 131 -12.66 5.54 -8.38
N ALA A 132 -11.64 5.05 -9.08
CA ALA A 132 -11.36 5.46 -10.47
C ALA A 132 -11.08 4.26 -11.39
N ARG A 133 -11.65 4.28 -12.60
CA ARG A 133 -11.36 3.29 -13.66
C ARG A 133 -11.05 3.89 -15.02
N ASN A 134 -9.99 3.40 -15.66
CA ASN A 134 -9.54 3.85 -16.98
C ASN A 134 -9.26 5.37 -17.01
N VAL A 135 -8.49 5.82 -16.03
CA VAL A 135 -8.14 7.23 -15.80
C VAL A 135 -6.61 7.36 -15.78
N ASN A 136 -6.07 8.48 -16.26
CA ASN A 136 -4.64 8.77 -16.24
C ASN A 136 -4.35 9.98 -15.35
N GLU A 137 -3.18 9.98 -14.70
CA GLU A 137 -2.60 11.14 -14.01
C GLU A 137 -3.50 11.71 -12.88
N ILE A 138 -4.30 10.85 -12.24
CA ILE A 138 -5.14 11.23 -11.10
C ILE A 138 -4.27 11.61 -9.89
N GLN A 139 -4.66 12.68 -9.19
CA GLN A 139 -4.01 13.16 -7.98
C GLN A 139 -4.97 13.12 -6.81
N ILE A 140 -4.62 12.38 -5.76
CA ILE A 140 -5.44 12.20 -4.56
C ILE A 140 -4.60 12.60 -3.35
N THR A 141 -4.83 13.80 -2.82
CA THR A 141 -3.92 14.41 -1.85
C THR A 141 -4.62 14.95 -0.60
N SER A 142 -4.11 14.63 0.59
CA SER A 142 -4.58 15.21 1.86
C SER A 142 -6.06 14.98 2.16
N ASN A 143 -6.64 13.86 1.72
CA ASN A 143 -8.02 13.50 2.06
C ASN A 143 -8.07 12.69 3.35
N VAL A 144 -9.19 12.80 4.07
CA VAL A 144 -9.54 11.93 5.20
C VAL A 144 -10.67 11.01 4.75
N ILE A 145 -10.43 9.70 4.74
CA ILE A 145 -11.40 8.70 4.28
C ILE A 145 -11.70 7.75 5.44
N LYS A 146 -12.98 7.63 5.78
CA LYS A 146 -13.42 6.79 6.89
C LYS A 146 -14.57 5.88 6.44
N GLY A 147 -14.34 4.57 6.54
CA GLY A 147 -15.38 3.57 6.31
C GLY A 147 -16.26 3.33 7.55
N ASN A 148 -17.03 2.24 7.52
CA ASN A 148 -17.97 1.88 8.57
C ASN A 148 -17.50 0.64 9.37
N PRO A 149 -17.07 0.81 10.63
CA PRO A 149 -16.55 -0.29 11.43
C PRO A 149 -17.64 -1.30 11.88
N GLU A 150 -18.93 -0.94 11.77
CA GLU A 150 -20.05 -1.84 12.13
C GLU A 150 -20.30 -2.90 11.06
N LEU A 151 -19.82 -2.68 9.83
CA LEU A 151 -19.89 -3.67 8.75
C LEU A 151 -18.79 -4.71 8.92
N PHE A 152 -19.08 -5.94 8.50
CA PHE A 152 -18.04 -6.95 8.32
C PHE A 152 -17.01 -6.46 7.31
N ILE A 153 -15.73 -6.77 7.54
CA ILE A 153 -14.63 -6.12 6.82
C ILE A 153 -14.70 -6.26 5.29
N LEU A 154 -15.20 -7.41 4.80
CA LEU A 154 -15.34 -7.68 3.37
C LEU A 154 -16.54 -6.96 2.72
N ASP A 155 -17.48 -6.48 3.53
CA ASP A 155 -18.66 -5.74 3.08
C ASP A 155 -18.40 -4.22 3.00
N ARG A 156 -17.22 -3.77 3.45
CA ARG A 156 -16.79 -2.37 3.34
C ARG A 156 -16.18 -2.11 1.97
N GLY A 157 -16.35 -0.88 1.47
CA GLY A 157 -15.56 -0.41 0.34
C GLY A 157 -14.11 -0.13 0.72
N ASP A 158 -13.25 -0.10 -0.30
CA ASP A 158 -11.87 0.37 -0.15
C ASP A 158 -11.83 1.90 -0.02
N GLY A 159 -10.80 2.43 0.65
CA GLY A 159 -10.62 3.87 0.78
C GLY A 159 -10.36 4.52 -0.57
N ILE A 160 -9.36 4.03 -1.29
CA ILE A 160 -9.04 4.41 -2.66
C ILE A 160 -8.93 3.14 -3.52
N HIS A 161 -9.77 3.01 -4.54
CA HIS A 161 -9.80 1.89 -5.46
C HIS A 161 -9.47 2.36 -6.88
N LEU A 162 -8.32 1.96 -7.42
CA LEU A 162 -7.87 2.35 -8.75
C LEU A 162 -7.75 1.12 -9.67
N ARG A 163 -8.47 1.15 -10.80
CA ARG A 163 -8.46 0.05 -11.77
C ARG A 163 -8.10 0.52 -13.17
N HIS A 164 -7.07 -0.06 -13.78
CA HIS A 164 -6.54 0.40 -15.07
C HIS A 164 -6.20 1.90 -15.08
N VAL A 165 -5.47 2.33 -14.04
CA VAL A 165 -5.03 3.72 -13.89
C VAL A 165 -3.54 3.83 -14.16
N ASN A 166 -3.13 4.86 -14.91
CA ASN A 166 -1.72 5.14 -15.20
C ASN A 166 -1.28 6.42 -14.49
N SER A 167 -0.09 6.41 -13.89
CA SER A 167 0.57 7.57 -13.31
C SER A 167 -0.23 8.26 -12.20
N ALA A 168 -0.88 7.48 -11.33
CA ALA A 168 -1.57 8.04 -10.16
C ALA A 168 -0.59 8.62 -9.15
N SER A 169 -0.97 9.69 -8.46
CA SER A 169 -0.23 10.29 -7.36
C SER A 169 -1.12 10.35 -6.13
N ILE A 170 -0.81 9.56 -5.10
CA ILE A 170 -1.65 9.38 -3.90
C ILE A 170 -0.83 9.78 -2.68
N ASN A 171 -1.08 10.97 -2.14
CA ASN A 171 -0.19 11.55 -1.13
C ASN A 171 -0.92 12.04 0.13
N ASP A 172 -0.30 11.83 1.29
CA ASP A 172 -0.69 12.45 2.56
C ASP A 172 -2.16 12.20 2.98
N ASN A 173 -2.78 11.11 2.50
CA ASN A 173 -4.14 10.75 2.88
C ASN A 173 -4.16 10.02 4.23
N VAL A 174 -5.26 10.18 4.97
CA VAL A 174 -5.53 9.45 6.22
C VAL A 174 -6.76 8.57 5.99
N ILE A 175 -6.54 7.25 6.00
CA ILE A 175 -7.58 6.27 5.67
C ILE A 175 -7.76 5.29 6.84
N SER A 176 -9.01 5.04 7.21
CA SER A 176 -9.32 4.14 8.32
C SER A 176 -10.68 3.47 8.20
N GLN A 177 -10.85 2.31 8.84
CA GLN A 177 -12.13 1.61 8.98
C GLN A 177 -12.80 1.24 7.63
N VAL A 178 -12.01 1.16 6.56
CA VAL A 178 -12.38 0.66 5.24
C VAL A 178 -12.04 -0.84 5.14
N ARG A 179 -12.23 -1.45 3.97
CA ARG A 179 -11.65 -2.77 3.67
C ARG A 179 -10.15 -2.63 3.42
N ASP A 180 -9.74 -2.24 2.21
CA ASP A 180 -8.35 -1.91 1.92
C ASP A 180 -8.15 -0.39 1.85
N GLY A 181 -6.99 0.10 2.32
CA GLY A 181 -6.66 1.52 2.30
C GLY A 181 -6.55 2.06 0.88
N ILE A 182 -5.56 1.54 0.15
CA ILE A 182 -5.38 1.76 -1.28
C ILE A 182 -5.32 0.41 -1.98
N TYR A 183 -6.30 0.15 -2.85
CA TYR A 183 -6.34 -1.01 -3.72
C TYR A 183 -6.03 -0.59 -5.16
N LEU A 184 -5.01 -1.20 -5.77
CA LEU A 184 -4.59 -0.94 -7.14
C LEU A 184 -4.68 -2.22 -7.97
N GLU A 185 -5.47 -2.18 -9.05
CA GLU A 185 -5.63 -3.29 -9.98
C GLU A 185 -5.23 -2.88 -11.39
N SER A 186 -4.26 -3.59 -11.95
CA SER A 186 -3.75 -3.33 -13.31
C SER A 186 -3.31 -1.87 -13.50
N THR A 187 -2.65 -1.29 -12.49
CA THR A 187 -2.12 0.08 -12.56
C THR A 187 -0.67 0.10 -13.02
N GLU A 188 -0.20 1.27 -13.46
CA GLU A 188 1.17 1.46 -13.91
C GLU A 188 1.73 2.83 -13.50
N SER A 189 2.99 2.86 -13.05
CA SER A 189 3.74 4.09 -12.76
C SER A 189 3.14 5.00 -11.67
N SER A 190 2.44 4.41 -10.71
CA SER A 190 1.81 5.11 -9.59
C SER A 190 2.81 5.44 -8.49
N LYS A 191 2.58 6.56 -7.79
CA LYS A 191 3.38 7.04 -6.67
C LYS A 191 2.50 7.21 -5.44
N ILE A 192 2.86 6.54 -4.35
CA ILE A 192 2.06 6.47 -3.12
C ILE A 192 2.92 6.90 -1.94
N PHE A 193 2.77 8.15 -1.47
CA PHE A 193 3.67 8.72 -0.48
C PHE A 193 2.99 9.32 0.76
N GLY A 194 3.58 9.09 1.93
CA GLY A 194 3.18 9.80 3.16
C GLY A 194 1.79 9.47 3.70
N ASN A 195 1.13 8.42 3.19
CA ASN A 195 -0.23 8.07 3.61
C ASN A 195 -0.22 7.35 4.96
N ARG A 196 -1.33 7.48 5.70
CA ARG A 196 -1.56 6.82 6.99
C ARG A 196 -2.80 5.92 6.94
N PHE A 197 -2.61 4.67 7.33
CA PHE A 197 -3.60 3.60 7.28
C PHE A 197 -3.79 2.99 8.66
N PHE A 198 -5.03 2.82 9.12
CA PHE A 198 -5.28 2.14 10.40
C PHE A 198 -6.68 1.55 10.54
N ASP A 199 -6.79 0.48 11.35
CA ASP A 199 -8.05 -0.18 11.71
C ASP A 199 -8.82 -0.71 10.46
N GLN A 200 -8.11 -1.37 9.55
CA GLN A 200 -8.60 -1.88 8.25
C GLN A 200 -7.86 -3.17 7.83
N GLN A 201 -8.23 -3.80 6.72
CA GLN A 201 -7.63 -5.05 6.27
C GLN A 201 -6.18 -4.82 5.83
N TYR A 202 -5.97 -4.13 4.70
CA TYR A 202 -4.63 -3.79 4.21
C TYR A 202 -4.38 -2.29 4.14
N GLY A 203 -3.12 -1.88 4.32
CA GLY A 203 -2.69 -0.51 4.05
C GLY A 203 -2.66 -0.22 2.54
N ILE A 204 -1.85 -0.98 1.82
CA ILE A 204 -1.75 -0.93 0.34
C ILE A 204 -1.88 -2.35 -0.20
N HIS A 205 -2.67 -2.52 -1.24
CA HIS A 205 -2.92 -3.79 -1.91
C HIS A 205 -2.74 -3.63 -3.43
N TYR A 206 -1.65 -4.17 -3.97
CA TYR A 206 -1.39 -4.23 -5.41
C TYR A 206 -1.85 -5.56 -6.00
N MET A 207 -2.53 -5.49 -7.13
CA MET A 207 -2.96 -6.62 -7.94
C MET A 207 -2.61 -6.36 -9.41
N TYR A 208 -1.77 -7.20 -10.02
CA TYR A 208 -1.41 -7.12 -11.44
C TYR A 208 -0.83 -5.78 -11.89
N SER A 209 -0.15 -5.06 -10.99
CA SER A 209 0.33 -3.70 -11.24
C SER A 209 1.85 -3.67 -11.47
N LYS A 210 2.37 -2.58 -12.05
CA LYS A 210 3.77 -2.50 -12.46
C LYS A 210 4.39 -1.11 -12.41
N PHE A 211 5.70 -1.06 -12.17
CA PHE A 211 6.49 0.18 -12.14
C PHE A 211 6.01 1.19 -11.09
N ASP A 212 5.33 0.74 -10.04
CA ASP A 212 4.82 1.60 -8.98
C ASP A 212 5.87 1.80 -7.87
N GLU A 213 5.78 2.94 -7.20
CA GLU A 213 6.64 3.33 -6.08
C GLU A 213 5.78 3.70 -4.87
N ALA A 214 6.09 3.13 -3.71
CA ALA A 214 5.40 3.41 -2.46
C ALA A 214 6.41 3.67 -1.33
N ALA A 215 6.34 4.86 -0.73
CA ALA A 215 7.30 5.28 0.27
C ALA A 215 6.78 6.18 1.38
N ASN A 216 7.44 6.13 2.53
CA ASN A 216 7.11 6.94 3.72
C ASN A 216 5.67 6.77 4.21
N ASN A 217 5.00 5.66 3.84
CA ASN A 217 3.65 5.35 4.32
C ASN A 217 3.70 4.68 5.70
N GLN A 218 2.61 4.80 6.45
CA GLN A 218 2.46 4.23 7.79
C GLN A 218 1.18 3.38 7.85
N SER A 219 1.31 2.10 8.20
CA SER A 219 0.17 1.19 8.37
C SER A 219 0.20 0.56 9.77
N TYR A 220 -0.91 0.61 10.51
CA TYR A 220 -0.92 0.08 11.88
C TYR A 220 -2.30 -0.33 12.40
N ARG A 221 -2.33 -1.35 13.28
CA ARG A 221 -3.57 -2.00 13.71
C ARG A 221 -4.41 -2.42 12.50
N VAL A 222 -3.78 -3.20 11.64
CA VAL A 222 -4.36 -3.72 10.39
C VAL A 222 -4.25 -5.24 10.36
N ASP A 223 -5.02 -5.90 9.50
CA ASP A 223 -4.83 -7.34 9.30
C ASP A 223 -3.48 -7.61 8.62
N GLY A 224 -3.14 -6.81 7.60
CA GLY A 224 -1.84 -6.85 6.92
C GLY A 224 -1.34 -5.46 6.50
N GLY A 225 -0.03 -5.23 6.52
CA GLY A 225 0.55 -3.94 6.18
C GLY A 225 0.46 -3.60 4.69
N TYR A 226 1.37 -4.17 3.90
CA TYR A 226 1.46 -3.92 2.45
C TYR A 226 1.47 -5.25 1.69
N ALA A 227 0.48 -5.45 0.83
CA ALA A 227 0.34 -6.66 0.00
C ALA A 227 0.68 -6.36 -1.45
N LEU A 228 1.74 -7.00 -1.96
CA LEU A 228 2.15 -6.94 -3.35
C LEU A 228 1.80 -8.28 -4.01
N MET A 229 0.73 -8.32 -4.80
CA MET A 229 0.20 -9.56 -5.35
C MET A 229 0.22 -9.56 -6.87
N ASN A 230 0.79 -10.60 -7.48
CA ASN A 230 0.90 -10.78 -8.93
C ASN A 230 1.46 -9.54 -9.68
N SER A 231 2.32 -8.77 -9.01
CA SER A 231 2.79 -7.46 -9.49
C SER A 231 4.29 -7.49 -9.76
N GLU A 232 4.79 -6.55 -10.57
CA GLU A 232 6.19 -6.54 -10.99
C GLU A 232 6.84 -5.16 -10.92
N GLN A 233 8.14 -5.12 -10.62
CA GLN A 233 8.90 -3.86 -10.58
C GLN A 233 8.28 -2.81 -9.65
N ILE A 234 7.84 -3.26 -8.48
CA ILE A 234 7.35 -2.38 -7.41
C ILE A 234 8.54 -1.97 -6.54
N HIS A 235 8.65 -0.68 -6.24
CA HIS A 235 9.65 -0.17 -5.30
C HIS A 235 8.95 0.26 -4.01
N LEU A 236 9.03 -0.60 -2.99
CA LEU A 236 8.44 -0.37 -1.67
C LEU A 236 9.55 0.03 -0.69
N HIS A 237 9.63 1.30 -0.30
CA HIS A 237 10.75 1.76 0.53
C HIS A 237 10.41 2.76 1.62
N HIS A 238 11.15 2.73 2.73
CA HIS A 238 10.99 3.68 3.84
C HIS A 238 9.58 3.71 4.45
N ASN A 239 8.80 2.63 4.27
CA ASN A 239 7.49 2.52 4.88
C ASN A 239 7.59 1.93 6.28
N LYS A 240 6.59 2.22 7.11
CA LYS A 240 6.48 1.68 8.46
C LYS A 240 5.21 0.83 8.60
N VAL A 241 5.33 -0.34 9.21
CA VAL A 241 4.21 -1.17 9.66
C VAL A 241 4.39 -1.54 11.12
N TRP A 242 3.33 -1.42 11.93
CA TRP A 242 3.35 -1.99 13.27
C TRP A 242 2.00 -2.47 13.78
N ALA A 243 1.99 -3.45 14.69
CA ALA A 243 0.77 -4.03 15.25
C ALA A 243 -0.18 -4.53 14.16
N ALA A 244 0.36 -5.18 13.13
CA ALA A 244 -0.44 -5.92 12.16
C ALA A 244 -0.64 -7.37 12.62
N LEU A 245 -1.73 -8.01 12.23
CA LEU A 245 -2.10 -9.34 12.71
C LEU A 245 -1.41 -10.47 11.94
N ASP A 246 -1.46 -10.45 10.61
CA ASP A 246 -1.00 -11.57 9.77
C ASP A 246 0.36 -11.30 9.13
N PHE A 247 0.55 -10.13 8.52
CA PHE A 247 1.83 -9.77 7.91
C PHE A 247 2.14 -8.28 7.90
N GLY A 248 3.42 -7.94 7.97
CA GLY A 248 3.90 -6.58 7.70
C GLY A 248 3.97 -6.30 6.21
N ILE A 249 4.69 -7.14 5.47
CA ILE A 249 4.82 -7.08 4.01
C ILE A 249 4.53 -8.47 3.43
N LEU A 250 3.68 -8.54 2.42
CA LEU A 250 3.42 -9.76 1.64
C LEU A 250 3.91 -9.59 0.21
N LEU A 251 4.80 -10.47 -0.23
CA LEU A 251 5.13 -10.67 -1.64
C LEU A 251 4.51 -11.99 -2.10
N ASN A 252 3.39 -11.91 -2.82
CA ASN A 252 2.69 -13.06 -3.38
C ASN A 252 2.80 -13.05 -4.90
N MET A 253 3.53 -14.01 -5.47
CA MET A 253 3.81 -14.09 -6.91
C MET A 253 4.36 -12.76 -7.49
N THR A 254 5.01 -11.95 -6.65
CA THR A 254 5.66 -10.69 -7.03
C THR A 254 6.99 -10.98 -7.71
N LYS A 255 7.40 -10.15 -8.67
CA LYS A 255 8.70 -10.31 -9.33
C LYS A 255 9.45 -9.02 -9.58
N ASN A 256 10.78 -9.11 -9.70
CA ASN A 256 11.67 -8.00 -10.07
C ASN A 256 11.45 -6.72 -9.25
N SER A 257 10.98 -6.85 -8.00
CA SER A 257 10.62 -5.73 -7.13
C SER A 257 11.71 -5.47 -6.09
N LEU A 258 11.75 -4.25 -5.58
CA LEU A 258 12.71 -3.80 -4.57
C LEU A 258 11.97 -3.41 -3.30
N VAL A 259 12.21 -4.17 -2.23
CA VAL A 259 11.71 -3.89 -0.88
C VAL A 259 12.88 -3.44 -0.03
N GLU A 260 12.95 -2.15 0.30
CA GLU A 260 14.11 -1.62 0.99
C GLU A 260 13.86 -0.57 2.07
N SER A 261 14.71 -0.55 3.09
CA SER A 261 14.65 0.47 4.16
C SER A 261 13.29 0.58 4.86
N ASN A 262 12.45 -0.46 4.79
CA ASN A 262 11.17 -0.50 5.50
C ASN A 262 11.38 -0.90 6.95
N LYS A 263 10.48 -0.44 7.81
CA LYS A 263 10.49 -0.72 9.24
C LYS A 263 9.20 -1.46 9.62
N VAL A 264 9.33 -2.75 9.91
CA VAL A 264 8.22 -3.65 10.26
C VAL A 264 8.44 -4.18 11.67
N GLU A 265 7.50 -3.87 12.57
CA GLU A 265 7.64 -4.19 13.99
C GLU A 265 6.35 -4.77 14.56
N GLN A 266 6.43 -5.67 15.54
CA GLN A 266 5.25 -6.11 16.30
C GLN A 266 4.15 -6.72 15.41
N ILE A 267 4.54 -7.61 14.49
CA ILE A 267 3.57 -8.40 13.72
C ILE A 267 3.30 -9.67 14.50
N ILE A 268 2.20 -9.66 15.25
CA ILE A 268 1.88 -10.67 16.26
C ILE A 268 0.41 -11.03 16.10
N ASN A 269 0.12 -12.33 16.00
CA ASN A 269 -1.24 -12.82 16.09
C ASN A 269 -1.59 -13.05 17.57
N PRO A 270 -2.53 -12.29 18.17
CA PRO A 270 -2.81 -12.36 19.60
C PRO A 270 -3.70 -13.55 20.01
N ALA A 271 -4.07 -14.44 19.06
CA ALA A 271 -4.89 -15.61 19.37
C ALA A 271 -4.20 -16.54 20.40
N GLU A 272 -4.97 -17.07 21.35
CA GLU A 272 -4.45 -18.01 22.37
C GLU A 272 -3.84 -19.26 21.73
N GLU A 273 -4.50 -19.78 20.68
CA GLU A 273 -4.00 -20.86 19.84
C GLU A 273 -3.83 -20.35 18.40
N VAL A 274 -2.60 -20.03 18.03
CA VAL A 274 -2.27 -19.62 16.66
C VAL A 274 -2.15 -20.86 15.79
N LEU A 275 -3.09 -21.03 14.86
CA LEU A 275 -3.03 -22.10 13.87
C LEU A 275 -1.72 -22.00 13.05
N PRO A 276 -1.05 -23.12 12.73
CA PRO A 276 0.12 -23.09 11.86
C PRO A 276 -0.15 -22.37 10.54
N GLY A 277 0.69 -21.38 10.21
CA GLY A 277 0.52 -20.50 9.05
C GLY A 277 -0.19 -19.17 9.36
N LYS A 278 -0.81 -19.02 10.53
CA LYS A 278 -1.49 -17.79 10.98
C LYS A 278 -0.65 -16.92 11.92
N GLU A 279 0.60 -17.29 12.18
CA GLU A 279 1.53 -16.48 12.98
C GLU A 279 1.74 -15.10 12.33
N GLY A 280 2.02 -14.06 13.11
CA GLY A 280 2.34 -12.74 12.58
C GLY A 280 3.71 -12.71 11.88
N LYS A 281 3.74 -12.34 10.60
CA LYS A 281 4.94 -12.42 9.73
C LYS A 281 5.47 -11.02 9.43
N GLY A 282 6.72 -10.72 9.80
CA GLY A 282 7.38 -9.47 9.40
C GLY A 282 7.33 -9.28 7.88
N ILE A 283 7.87 -10.25 7.15
CA ILE A 283 7.67 -10.39 5.71
C ILE A 283 7.25 -11.82 5.35
N PHE A 284 6.28 -11.93 4.45
CA PHE A 284 5.83 -13.21 3.90
C PHE A 284 6.08 -13.29 2.40
N ILE A 285 6.88 -14.26 1.98
CA ILE A 285 7.19 -14.60 0.60
C ILE A 285 6.40 -15.84 0.21
N TYR A 286 5.54 -15.70 -0.78
CA TYR A 286 4.73 -16.80 -1.31
C TYR A 286 4.83 -16.84 -2.84
N GLY A 287 5.68 -17.73 -3.36
CA GLY A 287 5.89 -17.88 -4.80
C GLY A 287 6.42 -16.63 -5.53
N ALA A 288 6.87 -15.60 -4.81
CA ALA A 288 7.49 -14.40 -5.37
C ALA A 288 8.94 -14.69 -5.76
N ARG A 289 9.45 -14.16 -6.88
CA ARG A 289 10.76 -14.50 -7.44
C ARG A 289 11.55 -13.29 -7.89
N ASP A 290 12.88 -13.39 -7.88
CA ASP A 290 13.77 -12.37 -8.46
C ASP A 290 13.58 -10.97 -7.84
N ASN A 291 13.09 -10.88 -6.60
CA ASN A 291 12.98 -9.62 -5.85
C ASN A 291 14.23 -9.39 -5.00
N THR A 292 14.47 -8.13 -4.64
CA THR A 292 15.52 -7.75 -3.69
C THR A 292 14.89 -7.22 -2.40
N VAL A 293 15.25 -7.83 -1.27
CA VAL A 293 14.84 -7.41 0.08
C VAL A 293 16.10 -6.98 0.82
N ARG A 294 16.30 -5.66 1.00
CA ARG A 294 17.54 -5.12 1.59
C ARG A 294 17.35 -3.93 2.51
N GLY A 295 18.20 -3.79 3.53
CA GLY A 295 18.17 -2.61 4.40
C GLY A 295 16.91 -2.49 5.26
N ASN A 296 16.05 -3.52 5.32
CA ASN A 296 14.80 -3.47 6.09
C ASN A 296 15.06 -3.86 7.54
N ARG A 297 14.21 -3.38 8.46
CA ARG A 297 14.15 -3.84 9.85
C ARG A 297 12.89 -4.65 10.08
N PHE A 298 13.06 -5.93 10.42
CA PHE A 298 11.99 -6.84 10.84
C PHE A 298 12.20 -7.21 12.30
N SER A 299 11.33 -6.74 13.19
CA SER A 299 11.56 -6.95 14.62
C SER A 299 10.32 -7.24 15.46
N HIS A 300 10.52 -7.94 16.58
CA HIS A 300 9.47 -8.22 17.56
C HIS A 300 8.22 -8.86 16.96
N SER A 301 8.37 -9.70 15.94
CA SER A 301 7.25 -10.41 15.28
C SER A 301 7.27 -11.90 15.64
N ASP A 302 6.16 -12.61 15.45
CA ASP A 302 6.13 -14.07 15.66
C ASP A 302 7.12 -14.76 14.72
N ILE A 303 7.17 -14.32 13.45
CA ILE A 303 8.15 -14.75 12.46
C ILE A 303 8.73 -13.53 11.76
N GLY A 304 10.05 -13.36 11.75
CA GLY A 304 10.72 -12.25 11.06
C GLY A 304 10.58 -12.33 9.53
N PHE A 305 10.92 -13.49 8.96
CA PHE A 305 10.81 -13.79 7.53
C PHE A 305 10.18 -15.17 7.33
N TYR A 306 9.03 -15.24 6.66
CA TYR A 306 8.43 -16.52 6.25
C TYR A 306 8.54 -16.66 4.73
N MET A 307 9.17 -17.73 4.24
CA MET A 307 9.14 -18.17 2.85
C MET A 307 8.44 -19.51 2.68
N ALA A 308 7.45 -19.57 1.80
CA ALA A 308 6.75 -20.79 1.42
C ALA A 308 6.44 -20.86 -0.07
N MET A 309 6.30 -22.09 -0.58
CA MET A 309 5.86 -22.36 -1.96
C MET A 309 6.70 -21.65 -3.03
N GLY A 310 8.02 -21.66 -2.81
CA GLY A 310 9.02 -21.06 -3.69
C GLY A 310 9.56 -19.73 -3.16
N GLY A 311 10.34 -19.06 -4.02
CA GLY A 311 10.95 -17.76 -3.74
C GLY A 311 12.45 -17.81 -3.46
N GLU A 312 13.09 -18.92 -3.84
CA GLU A 312 14.52 -19.15 -3.73
C GLU A 312 15.37 -18.23 -4.62
N GLY A 313 14.75 -17.54 -5.59
CA GLY A 313 15.42 -16.55 -6.45
C GLY A 313 15.49 -15.14 -5.85
N ASN A 314 14.88 -14.89 -4.69
CA ASN A 314 14.95 -13.58 -4.06
C ASN A 314 16.31 -13.34 -3.38
N GLN A 315 16.82 -12.12 -3.46
CA GLN A 315 18.04 -11.70 -2.78
C GLN A 315 17.69 -11.05 -1.44
N VAL A 316 18.29 -11.53 -0.36
CA VAL A 316 18.03 -11.06 1.02
C VAL A 316 19.36 -10.74 1.70
N TYR A 317 19.68 -9.46 1.87
CA TYR A 317 20.95 -8.99 2.44
C TYR A 317 20.80 -7.60 3.07
N GLU A 318 21.71 -7.21 3.96
CA GLU A 318 21.73 -5.93 4.68
C GLU A 318 20.43 -5.63 5.49
N ASN A 319 19.62 -6.64 5.83
CA ASN A 319 18.44 -6.46 6.69
C ASN A 319 18.80 -6.64 8.17
N LEU A 320 17.96 -6.10 9.06
CA LEU A 320 18.05 -6.24 10.51
C LEU A 320 16.91 -7.12 11.02
N PHE A 321 17.24 -8.31 11.49
CA PHE A 321 16.31 -9.26 12.12
C PHE A 321 16.51 -9.26 13.64
N ILE A 322 15.58 -8.59 14.36
CA ILE A 322 15.76 -8.24 15.77
C ILE A 322 14.63 -8.83 16.62
N ASP A 323 14.96 -9.70 17.56
CA ASP A 323 14.05 -10.19 18.60
C ASP A 323 12.70 -10.69 18.07
N ASN A 324 12.70 -11.35 16.90
CA ASN A 324 11.55 -12.11 16.43
C ASN A 324 11.54 -13.46 17.15
N PHE A 325 10.35 -13.99 17.46
CA PHE A 325 10.25 -15.29 18.13
C PHE A 325 10.90 -16.40 17.29
N SER A 326 10.61 -16.43 15.98
CA SER A 326 11.39 -17.16 14.98
C SER A 326 11.99 -16.15 14.00
N GLN A 327 13.32 -16.13 13.81
CA GLN A 327 13.92 -15.21 12.84
C GLN A 327 13.47 -15.53 11.41
N VAL A 328 13.53 -16.81 11.03
CA VAL A 328 13.15 -17.27 9.69
C VAL A 328 12.37 -18.58 9.74
N LYS A 329 11.31 -18.67 8.94
CA LYS A 329 10.62 -19.92 8.60
C LYS A 329 10.72 -20.15 7.10
N TYR A 330 11.52 -21.14 6.69
CA TYR A 330 11.73 -21.47 5.28
C TYR A 330 11.24 -22.89 4.99
N VAL A 331 10.24 -22.99 4.13
CA VAL A 331 9.67 -24.25 3.66
C VAL A 331 10.13 -24.48 2.22
N GLY A 332 11.35 -25.04 2.09
CA GLY A 332 11.94 -25.41 0.80
C GLY A 332 13.03 -26.46 0.96
N ASN A 333 13.53 -26.95 -0.18
CA ASN A 333 14.49 -28.06 -0.23
C ASN A 333 15.85 -27.67 -0.82
N LYS A 334 16.08 -26.36 -1.06
CA LYS A 334 17.35 -25.84 -1.57
C LYS A 334 18.12 -25.13 -0.47
N ARG A 335 19.45 -25.13 -0.60
CA ARG A 335 20.34 -24.26 0.15
C ARG A 335 20.38 -22.86 -0.47
N LEU A 336 20.13 -21.82 0.33
CA LEU A 336 20.08 -20.43 -0.10
C LEU A 336 21.18 -19.61 0.59
N GLU A 337 21.85 -18.74 -0.18
CA GLU A 337 22.81 -17.77 0.35
C GLU A 337 22.11 -16.42 0.55
N TRP A 338 22.10 -15.95 1.78
CA TRP A 338 21.52 -14.66 2.19
C TRP A 338 22.62 -13.65 2.53
N SER A 339 23.58 -13.55 1.61
CA SER A 339 24.57 -12.49 1.55
C SER A 339 24.84 -12.13 0.10
N LYS A 340 25.36 -10.92 -0.12
CA LYS A 340 25.72 -10.43 -1.45
C LYS A 340 26.94 -9.52 -1.35
N ASP A 341 27.89 -9.71 -2.27
CA ASP A 341 29.11 -8.89 -2.36
C ASP A 341 29.85 -8.76 -1.01
N GLY A 342 29.90 -9.85 -0.24
CA GLY A 342 30.57 -9.91 1.06
C GLY A 342 29.79 -9.29 2.21
N LYS A 343 28.49 -9.02 2.05
CA LYS A 343 27.62 -8.48 3.11
C LYS A 343 26.34 -9.30 3.28
N GLY A 344 26.10 -9.73 4.52
CA GLY A 344 24.92 -10.46 4.95
C GLY A 344 23.90 -9.59 5.63
N ASN A 345 23.16 -10.17 6.57
CA ASN A 345 22.15 -9.53 7.40
C ASN A 345 22.61 -9.46 8.86
N TYR A 346 22.00 -8.56 9.63
CA TYR A 346 22.16 -8.51 11.07
C TYR A 346 21.13 -9.40 11.75
N TRP A 347 21.56 -10.20 12.73
CA TRP A 347 20.73 -11.14 13.47
C TRP A 347 20.95 -10.97 14.98
N SER A 348 19.91 -10.57 15.71
CA SER A 348 19.97 -10.43 17.18
C SER A 348 20.39 -11.70 17.93
N GLY A 349 20.15 -12.88 17.37
CA GLY A 349 20.58 -14.17 17.94
C GLY A 349 21.96 -14.66 17.51
N TYR A 350 22.73 -13.88 16.74
CA TYR A 350 24.06 -14.28 16.29
C TYR A 350 25.10 -14.11 17.41
N LEU A 351 25.78 -15.21 17.75
CA LEU A 351 26.80 -15.29 18.82
C LEU A 351 28.23 -15.41 18.27
N GLY A 352 28.46 -15.03 17.02
CA GLY A 352 29.78 -15.07 16.41
C GLY A 352 30.68 -13.90 16.83
N TRP A 353 31.91 -13.93 16.33
CA TRP A 353 32.97 -12.99 16.68
C TRP A 353 33.50 -12.32 15.41
N ASP A 354 33.96 -11.07 15.55
CA ASP A 354 34.68 -10.33 14.51
C ASP A 354 36.10 -10.00 15.02
N HIS A 355 37.06 -10.78 14.54
CA HIS A 355 38.47 -10.65 14.90
C HIS A 355 39.16 -9.46 14.20
N ASN A 356 38.70 -9.07 13.01
CA ASN A 356 39.32 -8.04 12.18
C ASN A 356 38.64 -6.67 12.28
N LEU A 357 37.56 -6.57 13.07
CA LEU A 357 36.81 -5.35 13.39
C LEU A 357 36.26 -4.66 12.14
N ASP A 358 35.81 -5.43 11.14
CA ASP A 358 35.19 -4.92 9.91
C ASP A 358 33.65 -4.89 9.96
N GLY A 359 33.06 -5.30 11.08
CA GLY A 359 31.61 -5.38 11.29
C GLY A 359 30.97 -6.64 10.72
N ILE A 360 31.76 -7.63 10.29
CA ILE A 360 31.27 -8.91 9.75
C ILE A 360 31.75 -10.06 10.63
N GLY A 361 30.82 -10.94 10.99
CA GLY A 361 31.13 -12.12 11.78
C GLY A 361 31.97 -13.15 11.01
N ASN A 362 33.01 -13.69 11.65
CA ASN A 362 33.91 -14.66 11.02
C ASN A 362 33.30 -16.07 10.86
N THR A 363 32.11 -16.32 11.43
CA THR A 363 31.41 -17.60 11.30
C THR A 363 30.09 -17.42 10.57
N PRO A 364 29.76 -18.24 9.55
CA PRO A 364 28.46 -18.16 8.91
C PRO A 364 27.30 -18.39 9.89
N TYR A 365 26.18 -17.71 9.66
CA TYR A 365 24.96 -17.88 10.42
C TYR A 365 23.94 -18.72 9.66
N ARG A 366 23.16 -19.53 10.38
CA ARG A 366 22.04 -20.29 9.83
C ARG A 366 20.79 -19.89 10.62
N PRO A 367 19.89 -19.08 10.03
CA PRO A 367 18.70 -18.60 10.74
C PRO A 367 17.59 -19.64 10.85
N ASN A 368 17.76 -20.80 10.20
CA ASN A 368 16.90 -21.95 10.34
C ASN A 368 17.72 -23.26 10.29
N ASP A 369 17.43 -24.21 11.16
CA ASP A 369 18.08 -25.51 11.24
C ASP A 369 17.08 -26.69 11.31
N ASN A 370 17.57 -27.92 11.44
CA ASN A 370 16.72 -29.11 11.54
C ASN A 370 15.96 -29.18 12.88
N ILE A 371 16.47 -28.52 13.93
CA ILE A 371 15.81 -28.41 15.23
C ILE A 371 14.64 -27.42 15.16
N ASP A 372 14.77 -26.34 14.38
CA ASP A 372 13.67 -25.40 14.14
C ASP A 372 12.49 -26.08 13.44
N LYS A 373 12.78 -26.99 12.48
CA LYS A 373 11.74 -27.83 11.87
C LYS A 373 11.02 -28.73 12.89
N LEU A 374 11.75 -29.24 13.89
CA LEU A 374 11.14 -30.02 14.98
C LEU A 374 10.18 -29.15 15.79
N PHE A 375 10.56 -27.92 16.12
CA PHE A 375 9.68 -26.99 16.84
C PHE A 375 8.49 -26.51 16.02
N TRP A 376 8.61 -26.47 14.68
CA TRP A 376 7.44 -26.23 13.82
C TRP A 376 6.47 -27.42 13.82
N LEU A 377 6.96 -28.65 13.98
CA LEU A 377 6.14 -29.85 14.09
C LEU A 377 5.51 -30.02 15.49
N TYR A 378 6.18 -29.53 16.53
CA TYR A 378 5.73 -29.59 17.93
C TYR A 378 5.79 -28.19 18.58
N PRO A 379 4.85 -27.29 18.24
CA PRO A 379 4.84 -25.91 18.76
C PRO A 379 4.76 -25.84 20.29
N GLU A 380 4.19 -26.86 20.94
CA GLU A 380 4.07 -26.96 22.40
C GLU A 380 5.42 -27.08 23.08
N ALA A 381 6.47 -27.48 22.35
CA ALA A 381 7.84 -27.56 22.85
C ALA A 381 8.63 -26.26 22.66
N SER A 382 8.05 -25.23 22.04
CA SER A 382 8.75 -23.98 21.69
C SER A 382 9.27 -23.21 22.91
N PHE A 383 8.68 -23.38 24.10
CA PHE A 383 9.20 -22.82 25.35
C PHE A 383 10.61 -23.33 25.71
N LEU A 384 11.07 -24.42 25.07
CA LEU A 384 12.41 -24.97 25.23
C LEU A 384 13.44 -24.33 24.31
N MET A 385 13.07 -23.47 23.35
CA MET A 385 14.01 -22.92 22.35
C MET A 385 15.25 -22.25 22.98
N ASP A 386 15.07 -21.55 24.10
CA ASP A 386 16.16 -20.88 24.83
C ASP A 386 16.80 -21.76 25.91
N SER A 387 16.40 -23.02 26.01
CA SER A 387 16.90 -23.92 27.05
C SER A 387 18.32 -24.43 26.74
N PRO A 388 19.13 -24.75 27.77
CA PRO A 388 20.46 -25.31 27.57
C PRO A 388 20.48 -26.62 26.75
N ILE A 389 19.40 -27.41 26.79
CA ILE A 389 19.32 -28.66 26.03
C ILE A 389 19.25 -28.41 24.52
N VAL A 390 18.55 -27.36 24.09
CA VAL A 390 18.50 -26.96 22.67
C VAL A 390 19.86 -26.45 22.22
N ALA A 391 20.58 -25.70 23.06
CA ALA A 391 21.95 -25.27 22.74
C ALA A 391 22.90 -26.47 22.52
N VAL A 392 22.80 -27.51 23.36
CA VAL A 392 23.58 -28.75 23.21
C VAL A 392 23.17 -29.53 21.96
N LEU A 393 21.88 -29.65 21.68
CA LEU A 393 21.38 -30.33 20.47
C LEU A 393 21.87 -29.61 19.21
N ARG A 394 21.79 -28.26 19.16
CA ARG A 394 22.32 -27.46 18.04
C ARG A 394 23.84 -27.62 17.88
N TRP A 395 24.58 -27.66 18.98
CA TRP A 395 26.02 -27.93 18.93
C TRP A 395 26.32 -29.32 18.36
N ALA A 396 25.57 -30.35 18.79
CA ALA A 396 25.72 -31.71 18.32
C ALA A 396 25.37 -31.83 16.83
N ASP A 397 24.22 -31.29 16.40
CA ASP A 397 23.79 -31.26 14.99
C ASP A 397 24.89 -30.68 14.10
N LYS A 398 25.50 -29.57 14.53
CA LYS A 398 26.64 -28.94 13.85
C LYS A 398 27.89 -29.82 13.73
N GLN A 399 28.12 -30.76 14.65
CA GLN A 399 29.27 -31.69 14.57
C GLN A 399 29.04 -32.83 13.57
N PHE A 400 27.79 -33.22 13.35
CA PHE A 400 27.43 -34.37 12.53
C PHE A 400 27.10 -34.03 11.07
N GLU A 401 27.26 -32.76 10.66
CA GLU A 401 26.86 -32.25 9.33
C GLU A 401 27.45 -33.03 8.15
N LEU A 402 26.72 -34.07 7.73
CA LEU A 402 26.77 -34.64 6.40
C LEU A 402 26.00 -33.67 5.48
N GLY A 403 26.69 -32.64 4.98
CA GLY A 403 26.26 -31.73 3.91
C GLY A 403 24.75 -31.45 3.81
N ASP A 404 24.24 -30.49 4.59
CA ASP A 404 22.84 -30.09 4.48
C ASP A 404 22.52 -29.59 3.06
N GLU A 405 21.70 -30.36 2.33
CA GLU A 405 21.25 -30.02 0.97
C GLU A 405 20.21 -28.87 0.96
N SER A 406 19.66 -28.47 2.12
CA SER A 406 18.57 -27.49 2.24
C SER A 406 18.73 -26.56 3.44
N GLY A 407 18.24 -25.32 3.32
CA GLY A 407 18.24 -24.32 4.40
C GLY A 407 18.76 -22.96 3.95
N ILE A 408 18.89 -22.03 4.88
CA ILE A 408 19.48 -20.70 4.62
C ILE A 408 20.83 -20.61 5.31
N ILE A 409 21.79 -20.04 4.62
CA ILE A 409 23.06 -19.63 5.18
C ILE A 409 23.30 -18.16 4.87
N ASP A 410 23.78 -17.44 5.86
CA ASP A 410 24.36 -16.11 5.71
C ASP A 410 25.86 -16.24 5.96
N SER A 411 26.66 -16.17 4.90
CA SER A 411 28.11 -16.32 4.97
C SER A 411 28.83 -15.09 5.54
N TYR A 412 28.17 -13.92 5.60
CA TYR A 412 28.76 -12.66 6.02
C TYR A 412 27.84 -11.91 7.01
N PRO A 413 27.43 -12.54 8.12
CA PRO A 413 26.49 -11.94 9.06
C PRO A 413 27.05 -10.65 9.63
N LEU A 414 26.23 -9.60 9.69
CA LEU A 414 26.63 -8.29 10.19
C LEU A 414 26.61 -8.25 11.72
N LEU A 415 27.59 -7.56 12.31
CA LEU A 415 27.66 -7.20 13.73
C LEU A 415 27.44 -5.68 13.87
N GLN A 416 26.79 -5.26 14.97
CA GLN A 416 26.56 -3.84 15.28
C GLN A 416 27.69 -3.22 16.10
#